data_AF-A0A0B2PF66-F1
#
_entry.id   AF-A0A0B2PF66-F1
#
_cell.length_a   1.000
_cell.length_b   1.000
_cell.length_c   1.000
_cell.angle_alpha   90.00
_cell.angle_beta   90.00
_cell.angle_gamma   90.00
#
_symmetry.space_group_name_H-M   'P 1'
#
loop_
_entity.id
_entity.type
_entity.pdbx_description
1 polymer ?
#
loop_
_entity_poly.entity_id
_entity_poly.type
_entity_poly.pdbx_seq_one_letter_code
_entity_poly.pdbx_strand_id
1 'polypeptide(L)'
;MMGNKVHDIGVTGVMMSALVLMMVSKGVRAQNCGCEAANTGTAKPNDDDSVADIVTPEFFNAIIDEAEDHCAGKNFYSRDAFLDALIAYNHFARTASSYDSKREIAAAFAHFTHETRRFCYLGEIEGASKNYCGKTTKKYPCAHDKGYHGREPIQLSWNFNYAWESWIGYGGGQ
;
A
#
# COMPACT_ATOMS: atom_id res chain seq x y z
N MET A 1 37.65 0.51 -4.08
CA MET A 1 37.17 1.89 -3.90
C MET A 1 36.06 2.13 -4.91
N MET A 2 34.80 1.94 -4.51
CA MET A 2 33.61 2.27 -5.30
C MET A 2 32.78 3.17 -4.40
N GLY A 3 32.99 4.46 -4.56
CA GLY A 3 32.30 5.50 -3.82
C GLY A 3 30.95 5.83 -4.44
N ASN A 4 30.05 6.26 -3.55
CA ASN A 4 28.90 7.14 -3.75
C ASN A 4 27.94 6.85 -4.91
N LYS A 5 26.70 6.49 -4.56
CA LYS A 5 25.50 7.32 -4.81
C LYS A 5 24.43 7.06 -3.75
N VAL A 6 24.66 7.54 -2.53
CA VAL A 6 23.55 7.94 -1.64
C VAL A 6 23.34 9.42 -1.93
N HIS A 7 22.79 9.73 -3.10
CA HIS A 7 22.39 11.08 -3.44
C HIS A 7 20.87 11.13 -3.34
N ASP A 8 20.43 11.90 -2.35
CA ASP A 8 19.19 12.68 -2.39
C ASP A 8 17.92 11.89 -2.68
N ILE A 9 17.37 11.25 -1.64
CA ILE A 9 15.97 10.81 -1.63
C ILE A 9 15.13 12.08 -1.50
N GLY A 10 14.96 12.78 -2.61
CA GLY A 10 13.97 13.83 -2.75
C GLY A 10 12.59 13.28 -2.40
N VAL A 11 11.79 14.15 -1.80
CA VAL A 11 10.45 13.97 -1.23
C VAL A 11 9.41 13.29 -2.16
N THR A 12 9.79 12.97 -3.40
CA THR A 12 8.96 12.32 -4.43
C THR A 12 8.96 10.78 -4.37
N GLY A 13 9.77 10.15 -3.51
CA GLY A 13 10.07 8.70 -3.60
C GLY A 13 9.35 7.74 -2.63
N VAL A 14 8.42 8.18 -1.78
CA VAL A 14 7.90 7.33 -0.67
C VAL A 14 6.47 6.81 -0.89
N MET A 15 5.83 7.13 -2.02
CA MET A 15 4.48 6.62 -2.33
C MET A 15 4.42 5.14 -2.75
N MET A 16 5.52 4.41 -2.68
CA MET A 16 5.55 2.96 -2.97
C MET A 16 5.32 2.14 -1.71
N SER A 17 4.06 2.10 -1.27
CA SER A 17 3.59 1.15 -0.26
C SER A 17 2.24 0.59 -0.69
N ALA A 18 2.28 -0.36 -1.64
CA ALA A 18 1.10 -1.14 -2.04
C ALA A 18 1.37 -2.66 -2.08
N LEU A 19 2.23 -3.19 -1.19
CA LEU A 19 2.43 -4.64 -1.09
C LEU A 19 2.43 -5.18 0.36
N VAL A 20 1.37 -4.84 1.09
CA VAL A 20 0.65 -5.84 1.93
C VAL A 20 -0.71 -6.20 1.29
N LEU A 21 -0.93 -5.84 0.03
CA LEU A 21 -2.16 -6.23 -0.68
C LEU A 21 -2.09 -7.62 -1.34
N MET A 22 -0.89 -8.22 -1.45
CA MET A 22 -0.75 -9.61 -1.89
C MET A 22 -1.12 -10.66 -0.81
N MET A 23 -1.66 -10.24 0.34
CA MET A 23 -2.29 -11.15 1.31
C MET A 23 -3.80 -11.29 1.15
N VAL A 24 -4.43 -10.70 0.13
CA VAL A 24 -5.73 -11.22 -0.34
C VAL A 24 -5.43 -12.41 -1.24
N SER A 25 -5.26 -13.56 -0.59
CA SER A 25 -4.94 -14.86 -1.17
C SER A 25 -5.63 -15.08 -2.51
N LYS A 26 -4.89 -15.66 -3.47
CA LYS A 26 -5.46 -16.52 -4.52
C LYS A 26 -6.31 -17.60 -3.84
N GLY A 27 -7.55 -17.28 -3.47
CA GLY A 27 -8.43 -18.16 -2.70
C GLY A 27 -9.19 -17.58 -1.50
N VAL A 28 -9.13 -16.28 -1.16
CA VAL A 28 -10.11 -15.73 -0.19
C VAL A 28 -11.47 -15.67 -0.86
N ARG A 29 -12.29 -16.71 -0.68
CA ARG A 29 -13.73 -16.58 -0.84
C ARG A 29 -14.21 -15.64 0.27
N ALA A 30 -14.79 -14.52 -0.13
CA ALA A 30 -15.60 -13.71 0.76
C ALA A 30 -16.58 -14.64 1.49
N GLN A 31 -16.58 -14.62 2.83
CA GLN A 31 -17.79 -15.00 3.53
C GLN A 31 -18.80 -13.91 3.22
N ASN A 32 -19.66 -14.20 2.24
CA ASN A 32 -20.80 -13.39 1.89
C ASN A 32 -21.58 -13.06 3.15
N CYS A 33 -21.65 -11.78 3.51
CA CYS A 33 -22.84 -11.26 4.17
C CYS A 33 -23.98 -11.30 3.16
N GLY A 34 -24.58 -12.49 2.99
CA GLY A 34 -25.91 -12.71 2.41
C GLY A 34 -26.22 -12.08 1.05
N CYS A 35 -25.63 -12.59 -0.03
CA CYS A 35 -26.24 -12.55 -1.36
C CYS A 35 -25.82 -13.80 -2.15
N GLU A 36 -26.78 -14.49 -2.75
CA GLU A 36 -26.59 -15.83 -3.34
C GLU A 36 -25.56 -15.83 -4.48
N ALA A 37 -24.70 -16.84 -4.48
CA ALA A 37 -23.56 -16.95 -5.38
C ALA A 37 -23.97 -17.46 -6.77
N ALA A 38 -23.66 -16.69 -7.80
CA ALA A 38 -23.63 -17.19 -9.18
C ALA A 38 -22.18 -17.46 -9.62
N ASN A 39 -21.90 -18.77 -9.75
CA ASN A 39 -21.07 -19.45 -10.73
C ASN A 39 -19.53 -19.30 -10.72
N THR A 40 -18.90 -20.48 -10.71
CA THR A 40 -17.46 -20.73 -10.85
C THR A 40 -17.02 -20.50 -12.30
N GLY A 41 -16.60 -19.28 -12.61
CA GLY A 41 -15.82 -18.97 -13.81
C GLY A 41 -14.37 -18.69 -13.41
N THR A 42 -13.40 -19.14 -14.21
CA THR A 42 -12.02 -18.64 -14.16
C THR A 42 -12.07 -17.11 -14.26
N ALA A 43 -11.55 -16.41 -13.26
CA ALA A 43 -11.56 -14.95 -13.18
C ALA A 43 -11.01 -14.34 -14.48
N LYS A 44 -11.91 -13.75 -15.29
CA LYS A 44 -11.51 -12.94 -16.44
C LYS A 44 -10.95 -11.62 -15.90
N PRO A 45 -9.94 -11.00 -16.54
CA PRO A 45 -9.60 -9.61 -16.26
C PRO A 45 -10.86 -8.74 -16.40
N ASN A 46 -11.11 -7.91 -15.40
CA ASN A 46 -12.15 -6.90 -15.49
C ASN A 46 -11.52 -5.65 -16.10
N ASP A 47 -11.79 -5.43 -17.39
CA ASP A 47 -11.33 -4.25 -18.12
C ASP A 47 -12.39 -3.12 -18.10
N ASP A 48 -13.56 -3.35 -17.49
CA ASP A 48 -14.71 -2.44 -17.58
C ASP A 48 -14.70 -1.31 -16.53
N ASP A 49 -13.95 -1.45 -15.42
CA ASP A 49 -13.82 -0.41 -14.40
C ASP A 49 -12.38 0.11 -14.26
N SER A 50 -12.19 1.39 -14.53
CA SER A 50 -10.95 2.07 -14.15
C SER A 50 -10.94 2.32 -12.64
N VAL A 51 -9.83 2.00 -11.96
CA VAL A 51 -9.65 2.37 -10.55
C VAL A 51 -9.82 3.87 -10.33
N ALA A 52 -9.45 4.69 -11.32
CA ALA A 52 -9.62 6.14 -11.27
C ALA A 52 -11.09 6.59 -11.29
N ASP A 53 -11.98 5.79 -11.90
CA ASP A 53 -13.43 6.08 -11.97
C ASP A 53 -14.14 5.63 -10.70
N ILE A 54 -13.62 4.62 -9.99
CA ILE A 54 -14.13 4.18 -8.69
C ILE A 54 -13.61 5.10 -7.57
N VAL A 55 -12.31 5.36 -7.54
CA VAL A 55 -11.66 6.24 -6.57
C VAL A 55 -11.72 7.66 -7.13
N THR A 56 -12.89 8.29 -7.09
CA THR A 56 -13.06 9.68 -7.53
C THR A 56 -12.39 10.66 -6.55
N PRO A 57 -12.17 11.93 -6.94
CA PRO A 57 -11.74 12.96 -5.99
C PRO A 57 -12.68 13.06 -4.79
N GLU A 58 -13.99 12.99 -5.00
CA GLU A 58 -15.01 13.06 -3.94
C GLU A 58 -14.88 11.88 -2.98
N PHE A 59 -14.69 10.66 -3.49
CA PHE A 59 -14.48 9.47 -2.67
C PHE A 59 -13.22 9.61 -1.80
N PHE A 60 -12.09 10.02 -2.40
CA PHE A 60 -10.84 10.18 -1.67
C PHE A 60 -10.95 11.29 -0.61
N ASN A 61 -11.53 12.43 -0.99
CA ASN A 61 -11.69 13.58 -0.10
C ASN A 61 -12.63 13.26 1.07
N ALA A 62 -13.71 12.49 0.84
CA ALA A 62 -14.61 12.06 1.90
C ALA A 62 -13.91 11.24 3.01
N ILE A 63 -12.76 10.61 2.73
CA ILE A 63 -11.99 9.87 3.72
C ILE A 63 -10.96 10.79 4.41
N ILE A 64 -10.22 11.59 3.63
CA ILE A 64 -9.15 12.44 4.18
C ILE A 64 -9.68 13.66 4.94
N ASP A 65 -10.90 14.12 4.64
CA ASP A 65 -11.55 15.23 5.33
C ASP A 65 -12.03 14.85 6.75
N GLU A 66 -12.13 13.56 7.05
CA GLU A 66 -12.35 13.07 8.43
C GLU A 66 -11.12 13.26 9.33
N ALA A 67 -9.94 13.54 8.75
CA ALA A 67 -8.74 13.87 9.49
C ALA A 67 -8.78 15.32 9.98
N GLU A 68 -8.32 15.53 11.21
CA GLU A 68 -8.16 16.87 11.77
C GLU A 68 -7.18 17.71 10.94
N ASP A 69 -7.39 19.04 10.87
CA ASP A 69 -6.60 19.92 10.00
C ASP A 69 -5.10 19.93 10.30
N HIS A 70 -4.71 19.61 11.53
CA HIS A 70 -3.32 19.55 11.96
C HIS A 70 -2.61 18.24 11.56
N CYS A 71 -3.34 17.27 11.01
CA CYS A 71 -2.78 16.00 10.59
C CYS A 71 -1.82 16.18 9.41
N ALA A 72 -0.58 15.73 9.59
CA ALA A 72 0.47 15.84 8.57
C ALA A 72 0.07 15.16 7.26
N GLY A 73 -0.67 14.05 7.33
CA GLY A 73 -1.07 13.30 6.14
C GLY A 73 -2.05 14.00 5.22
N LYS A 74 -2.78 15.06 5.65
CA LYS A 74 -3.62 15.88 4.75
C LYS A 74 -2.81 16.57 3.65
N ASN A 75 -1.52 16.83 3.88
CA ASN A 75 -0.62 17.47 2.92
C ASN A 75 0.27 16.47 2.16
N PHE A 76 0.11 15.18 2.44
CA PHE A 76 0.99 14.13 1.90
C PHE A 76 0.22 13.11 1.07
N TYR A 77 -0.90 12.58 1.60
CA TYR A 77 -1.72 11.62 0.88
C TYR A 77 -2.59 12.33 -0.15
N SER A 78 -2.50 11.89 -1.41
CA SER A 78 -3.34 12.41 -2.49
C SER A 78 -3.84 11.27 -3.36
N ARG A 79 -5.01 11.50 -3.97
CA ARG A 79 -5.58 10.61 -4.98
C ARG A 79 -4.61 10.36 -6.13
N ASP A 80 -3.97 11.42 -6.63
CA ASP A 80 -3.06 11.32 -7.77
C ASP A 80 -1.85 10.43 -7.43
N ALA A 81 -1.27 10.60 -6.25
CA ALA A 81 -0.18 9.76 -5.80
C ALA A 81 -0.61 8.28 -5.59
N PHE A 82 -1.87 8.03 -5.18
CA PHE A 82 -2.43 6.68 -5.16
C PHE A 82 -2.57 6.09 -6.58
N LEU A 83 -3.06 6.87 -7.55
CA LEU A 83 -3.20 6.40 -8.94
C LEU A 83 -1.85 6.19 -9.62
N ASP A 84 -0.86 7.04 -9.36
CA ASP A 84 0.51 6.89 -9.85
C ASP A 84 1.14 5.60 -9.34
N ALA A 85 0.86 5.22 -8.08
CA ALA A 85 1.33 3.95 -7.52
C ALA A 85 0.81 2.75 -8.35
N LEU A 86 -0.40 2.82 -8.92
CA LEU A 86 -0.98 1.73 -9.71
C LEU A 86 -0.19 1.40 -10.99
N ILE A 87 0.72 2.29 -11.44
CA ILE A 87 1.64 1.99 -12.55
C ILE A 87 2.51 0.77 -12.21
N ALA A 88 2.99 0.69 -10.97
CA ALA A 88 3.77 -0.45 -10.48
C ALA A 88 2.91 -1.66 -10.10
N TYR A 89 1.61 -1.46 -9.85
CA TYR A 89 0.66 -2.47 -9.38
C TYR A 89 -0.55 -2.59 -10.32
N ASN A 90 -0.29 -2.74 -11.61
CA ASN A 90 -1.30 -2.69 -12.67
C ASN A 90 -2.33 -3.84 -12.68
N HIS A 91 -2.27 -4.77 -11.72
CA HIS A 91 -3.26 -5.83 -11.50
C HIS A 91 -4.23 -5.54 -10.36
N PHE A 92 -3.93 -4.55 -9.51
CA PHE A 92 -4.79 -4.15 -8.41
C PHE A 92 -6.18 -3.76 -8.91
N ALA A 93 -7.23 -4.34 -8.31
CA ALA A 93 -8.63 -4.04 -8.60
C ALA A 93 -9.00 -4.17 -10.08
N ARG A 94 -8.36 -5.12 -10.79
CA ARG A 94 -8.57 -5.42 -12.21
C ARG A 94 -8.85 -6.90 -12.47
N THR A 95 -9.08 -7.68 -11.41
CA THR A 95 -9.30 -9.12 -11.51
C THR A 95 -10.75 -9.49 -11.23
N ALA A 96 -11.22 -10.54 -11.91
CA ALA A 96 -12.55 -11.11 -11.77
C ALA A 96 -13.70 -10.23 -12.28
N SER A 97 -14.29 -9.38 -11.41
CA SER A 97 -15.53 -8.65 -11.70
C SER A 97 -15.50 -7.21 -11.20
N SER A 98 -16.46 -6.39 -11.68
CA SER A 98 -16.68 -5.03 -11.16
C SER A 98 -16.89 -5.01 -9.65
N TYR A 99 -17.64 -5.99 -9.16
CA TYR A 99 -17.92 -6.13 -7.74
C TYR A 99 -16.66 -6.47 -6.95
N ASP A 100 -15.82 -7.38 -7.45
CA ASP A 100 -14.56 -7.73 -6.78
C ASP A 100 -13.56 -6.57 -6.80
N SER A 101 -13.51 -5.83 -7.91
CA SER A 101 -12.66 -4.63 -8.05
C SER A 101 -13.03 -3.57 -7.00
N LYS A 102 -14.33 -3.27 -6.86
CA LYS A 102 -14.85 -2.36 -5.83
C LYS A 102 -14.57 -2.85 -4.41
N ARG A 103 -14.66 -4.16 -4.17
CA ARG A 103 -14.35 -4.76 -2.87
C ARG A 103 -12.87 -4.70 -2.53
N GLU A 104 -11.98 -4.93 -3.50
CA GLU A 104 -10.54 -4.81 -3.32
C GLU A 104 -10.15 -3.37 -2.98
N ILE A 105 -10.71 -2.39 -3.69
CA ILE A 105 -10.54 -0.96 -3.41
C ILE A 105 -11.05 -0.62 -2.00
N ALA A 106 -12.28 -1.04 -1.66
CA ALA A 106 -12.85 -0.78 -0.34
C ALA A 106 -12.01 -1.39 0.78
N ALA A 107 -11.51 -2.61 0.60
CA ALA A 107 -10.64 -3.28 1.58
C ALA A 107 -9.30 -2.53 1.74
N ALA A 108 -8.69 -2.09 0.63
CA ALA A 108 -7.45 -1.31 0.67
C ALA A 108 -7.65 0.00 1.47
N PHE A 109 -8.66 0.80 1.13
CA PHE A 109 -8.93 2.06 1.83
C PHE A 109 -9.37 1.87 3.28
N ALA A 110 -10.07 0.78 3.61
CA ALA A 110 -10.38 0.44 4.99
C ALA A 110 -9.11 0.18 5.81
N HIS A 111 -8.15 -0.58 5.27
CA HIS A 111 -6.85 -0.78 5.91
C HIS A 111 -6.05 0.51 6.00
N PHE A 112 -5.99 1.29 4.92
CA PHE A 112 -5.26 2.56 4.92
C PHE A 112 -5.78 3.49 6.00
N THR A 113 -7.10 3.63 6.09
CA THR A 113 -7.78 4.43 7.10
C THR A 113 -7.51 3.92 8.50
N HIS A 114 -7.53 2.60 8.72
CA HIS A 114 -7.27 2.01 10.03
C HIS A 114 -5.82 2.26 10.49
N GLU A 115 -4.84 1.93 9.65
CA GLU A 115 -3.41 1.97 9.99
C GLU A 115 -2.89 3.40 10.17
N THR A 116 -3.39 4.36 9.38
CA THR A 116 -2.95 5.77 9.44
C THR A 116 -3.83 6.66 10.31
N ARG A 117 -4.90 6.09 10.91
CA ARG A 117 -5.98 6.82 11.59
C ARG A 117 -6.57 7.91 10.68
N ARG A 118 -7.17 7.48 9.57
CA ARG A 118 -7.80 8.31 8.53
C ARG A 118 -6.78 9.26 7.88
N PHE A 119 -5.68 8.70 7.38
CA PHE A 119 -4.62 9.44 6.71
C PHE A 119 -3.99 10.55 7.57
N CYS A 120 -4.01 10.42 8.90
CA CYS A 120 -3.43 11.44 9.77
C CYS A 120 -1.91 11.30 9.92
N TYR A 121 -1.44 10.06 10.10
CA TYR A 121 -0.06 9.75 10.43
C TYR A 121 0.70 9.17 9.23
N LEU A 122 1.91 9.71 8.98
CA LEU A 122 2.83 9.21 7.95
C LEU A 122 3.66 8.02 8.41
N GLY A 123 3.80 7.88 9.72
CA GLY A 123 4.59 6.83 10.33
C GLY A 123 4.13 6.55 11.74
N GLU A 124 4.64 5.45 12.25
CA GLU A 124 4.29 4.95 13.55
C GLU A 124 4.58 5.99 14.64
N ILE A 125 3.62 6.18 15.55
CA ILE A 125 3.79 7.06 16.71
C ILE A 125 5.00 6.56 17.51
N GLU A 126 5.95 7.47 17.75
CA GLU A 126 7.25 7.21 18.38
C GLU A 126 8.13 6.19 17.63
N GLY A 127 7.89 5.98 16.33
CA GLY A 127 8.59 4.98 15.51
C GLY A 127 10.11 5.11 15.50
N ALA A 128 10.66 6.32 15.63
CA ALA A 128 12.11 6.54 15.71
C ALA A 128 12.77 5.79 16.88
N SER A 129 12.03 5.50 17.96
CA SER A 129 12.51 4.71 19.10
C SER A 129 12.47 3.19 18.86
N LYS A 130 11.83 2.75 17.76
CA LYS A 130 11.55 1.34 17.47
C LYS A 130 12.31 0.91 16.21
N ASN A 131 13.31 0.05 16.40
CA ASN A 131 14.20 -0.37 15.31
C ASN A 131 13.52 -1.38 14.36
N TYR A 132 12.71 -2.33 14.87
CA TYR A 132 12.11 -3.41 14.07
C TYR A 132 13.13 -4.17 13.19
N CYS A 133 14.33 -4.36 13.71
CA CYS A 133 15.37 -5.15 13.06
C CYS A 133 15.28 -6.61 13.48
N GLY A 134 14.79 -7.46 12.58
CA GLY A 134 14.82 -8.91 12.68
C GLY A 134 16.22 -9.46 12.39
N LYS A 135 17.08 -9.49 13.42
CA LYS A 135 18.49 -9.94 13.33
C LYS A 135 18.67 -11.40 12.92
N THR A 136 17.61 -12.21 13.02
CA THR A 136 17.62 -13.64 12.67
C THR A 136 17.58 -13.89 11.17
N THR A 137 17.18 -12.90 10.36
CA THR A 137 17.00 -13.06 8.91
C THR A 137 18.28 -12.67 8.16
N LYS A 138 19.16 -13.66 7.89
CA LYS A 138 20.43 -13.43 7.16
C LYS A 138 20.26 -12.88 5.74
N LYS A 139 19.11 -13.14 5.11
CA LYS A 139 18.80 -12.70 3.73
C LYS A 139 18.58 -11.19 3.62
N TYR A 140 18.10 -10.55 4.69
CA TYR A 140 17.75 -9.13 4.71
C TYR A 140 18.42 -8.46 5.90
N PRO A 141 19.74 -8.24 5.87
CA PRO A 141 20.46 -7.67 6.99
C PRO A 141 20.00 -6.24 7.28
N CYS A 142 20.00 -5.87 8.56
CA CYS A 142 19.66 -4.51 8.97
C CYS A 142 20.80 -3.56 8.61
N ALA A 143 20.47 -2.45 7.97
CA ALA A 143 21.41 -1.37 7.70
C ALA A 143 21.74 -0.61 8.99
N HIS A 144 22.98 -0.13 9.09
CA HIS A 144 23.42 0.67 10.23
C HIS A 144 22.58 1.95 10.33
N ASP A 145 22.20 2.32 11.56
CA ASP A 145 21.41 3.51 11.90
C ASP A 145 20.07 3.66 11.14
N LYS A 146 19.50 2.54 10.66
CA LYS A 146 18.16 2.52 10.07
C LYS A 146 17.16 1.89 11.03
N GLY A 147 16.00 2.54 11.14
CA GLY A 147 14.82 2.01 11.80
C GLY A 147 13.76 1.58 10.77
N TYR A 148 13.08 0.48 11.07
CA TYR A 148 12.08 -0.18 10.23
C TYR A 148 10.68 -0.14 10.87
N HIS A 149 10.38 0.94 11.59
CA HIS A 149 9.05 1.23 12.11
C HIS A 149 8.02 1.45 11.01
N GLY A 150 6.74 1.40 11.37
CA GLY A 150 5.63 1.61 10.46
C GLY A 150 5.76 2.92 9.70
N ARG A 151 5.60 2.86 8.36
CA ARG A 151 5.47 4.04 7.50
C ARG A 151 4.35 3.81 6.49
N GLU A 152 3.79 4.92 6.03
CA GLU A 152 2.88 4.95 4.89
C GLU A 152 1.52 4.25 5.17
N PRO A 153 0.60 4.17 4.18
CA PRO A 153 -0.78 3.75 4.39
C PRO A 153 -0.98 2.38 5.02
N ILE A 154 0.01 1.49 4.96
CA ILE A 154 -0.08 0.15 5.53
C ILE A 154 0.90 -0.11 6.69
N GLN A 155 1.52 0.96 7.20
CA GLN A 155 2.47 0.92 8.32
C GLN A 155 3.53 -0.17 8.13
N LEU A 156 4.16 -0.18 6.95
CA LEU A 156 5.18 -1.17 6.57
C LEU A 156 6.27 -1.20 7.65
N SER A 157 6.48 -2.38 8.22
CA SER A 157 7.38 -2.58 9.36
C SER A 157 8.31 -3.77 9.11
N TRP A 158 9.45 -3.78 9.80
CA TRP A 158 10.51 -4.79 9.75
C TRP A 158 11.43 -4.77 8.52
N ASN A 159 12.72 -4.97 8.77
CA ASN A 159 13.80 -5.01 7.78
C ASN A 159 13.53 -5.89 6.55
N PHE A 160 12.92 -7.06 6.74
CA PHE A 160 12.67 -7.99 5.64
C PHE A 160 11.55 -7.52 4.70
N ASN A 161 10.55 -6.81 5.20
CA ASN A 161 9.49 -6.24 4.37
C ASN A 161 10.01 -5.02 3.59
N TYR A 162 10.76 -4.13 4.26
CA TYR A 162 11.42 -3.01 3.60
C TYR A 162 12.40 -3.44 2.49
N ALA A 163 13.15 -4.53 2.71
CA ALA A 163 14.07 -5.06 1.71
C ALA A 163 13.32 -5.65 0.51
N TRP A 164 12.20 -6.34 0.75
CA TRP A 164 11.36 -6.89 -0.30
C TRP A 164 10.75 -5.79 -1.18
N GLU A 165 10.22 -4.73 -0.56
CA GLU A 165 9.64 -3.59 -1.28
C GLU A 165 10.68 -2.85 -2.12
N SER A 166 11.87 -2.60 -1.56
CA SER A 166 12.97 -2.03 -2.33
C SER A 166 13.30 -2.88 -3.55
N TRP A 167 13.19 -4.21 -3.46
CA TRP A 167 13.50 -5.10 -4.58
C TRP A 167 12.44 -5.06 -5.68
N ILE A 168 11.16 -4.94 -5.32
CA ILE A 168 10.06 -4.81 -6.29
C ILE A 168 10.09 -3.46 -7.01
N GLY A 169 10.36 -2.37 -6.28
CA GLY A 169 10.41 -1.01 -6.85
C GLY A 169 11.52 -0.78 -7.89
N TYR A 170 12.58 -1.60 -7.90
CA TYR A 170 13.65 -1.52 -8.92
C TYR A 170 13.43 -2.42 -10.14
N GLY A 171 12.29 -3.11 -10.24
CA GLY A 171 12.04 -4.09 -11.29
C GLY A 171 12.90 -5.34 -11.07
N GLY A 172 12.23 -6.47 -10.83
CA GLY A 172 12.88 -7.79 -10.71
C GLY A 172 13.50 -8.26 -12.02
N GLY A 173 14.57 -7.60 -12.48
CA GLY A 173 15.40 -8.00 -13.60
C GLY A 173 16.44 -9.03 -13.17
N GLN A 174 16.06 -10.31 -13.26
CA GLN A 174 16.94 -11.36 -13.76
C GLN A 174 16.22 -12.06 -14.92
#